data_AF-A0AAD8ET60-F1
#
_entry.id   AF-A0AAD8ET60-F1
#
_cell.length_a   1.000
_cell.length_b   1.000
_cell.length_c   1.000
_cell.angle_alpha   90.00
_cell.angle_beta   90.00
_cell.angle_gamma   90.00
#
_symmetry.space_group_name_H-M   'P 1'
#
loop_
_entity.id
_entity.type
_entity.pdbx_description
1 polymer ?
#
loop_
_entity_poly.entity_id
_entity_poly.type
_entity_poly.pdbx_seq_one_letter_code
_entity_poly.pdbx_strand_id
1 'polypeptide(L)' 'MLVVPIAFVSDHLETLFELDHEYGKLAKEKGIEQYEVMEGLNDSELFAESLAQLVLQKIGQNESKSATV' A
#
# COMPACT_ATOMS: atom_id res chain seq x y z
N MET A 1 8.39 -16.85 -2.40
CA MET A 1 8.76 -15.44 -2.65
C MET A 1 7.51 -14.61 -2.45
N LEU A 2 7.61 -13.52 -1.68
CA LEU A 2 6.50 -12.61 -1.43
C LEU A 2 6.87 -11.23 -1.99
N VAL A 3 6.03 -10.70 -2.87
CA VAL A 3 6.18 -9.38 -3.47
C VAL A 3 5.29 -8.41 -2.72
N VAL A 4 5.86 -7.29 -2.28
CA VAL A 4 5.14 -6.24 -1.52
C VAL A 4 5.18 -4.93 -2.31
N PRO A 5 4.06 -4.49 -2.91
CA PRO A 5 4.01 -3.25 -3.69
C PRO A 5 3.94 -2.03 -2.77
N ILE A 6 5.09 -1.41 -2.48
CA ILE A 6 5.20 -0.31 -1.50
C ILE A 6 4.81 1.07 -2.03
N ALA A 7 4.74 1.24 -3.36
CA ALA A 7 4.61 2.56 -3.98
C ALA A 7 3.17 3.07 -4.03
N PHE A 8 2.20 2.16 -4.07
CA PHE A 8 0.76 2.47 -4.16
C PHE A 8 0.00 1.65 -3.12
N VAL A 9 -1.10 2.23 -2.64
CA VAL A 9 -1.88 1.66 -1.53
C VAL A 9 -3.09 0.84 -1.99
N SER A 10 -3.41 0.87 -3.27
CA SER A 10 -4.58 0.18 -3.83
C SER A 10 -4.17 -0.72 -4.97
N ASP A 11 -4.95 -1.77 -5.22
CA ASP A 11 -4.75 -2.61 -6.39
C ASP A 11 -5.03 -1.85 -7.69
N HIS A 12 -4.20 -2.15 -8.68
CA HIS A 12 -4.21 -1.53 -10.00
C HIS A 12 -3.57 -2.49 -11.00
N LEU A 13 -3.43 -2.06 -12.26
CA LEU A 13 -2.98 -2.92 -13.36
C LEU A 13 -1.64 -3.60 -13.05
N GLU A 14 -0.71 -2.86 -12.46
CA GLU A 14 0.63 -3.32 -12.13
C GLU A 14 0.61 -4.44 -11.06
N THR A 15 -0.22 -4.36 -10.02
CA THR A 15 -0.30 -5.44 -9.00
C THR A 15 -1.08 -6.65 -9.51
N LEU A 16 -2.23 -6.43 -10.15
CA LEU A 16 -3.16 -7.50 -10.54
C LEU A 16 -2.73 -8.24 -11.81
N PHE A 17 -2.14 -7.54 -12.78
CA PHE A 17 -1.80 -8.15 -14.06
C PHE A 17 -0.31 -8.36 -14.21
N GLU A 18 0.50 -7.31 -14.06
CA GLU A 18 1.95 -7.44 -14.26
C GLU A 18 2.55 -8.35 -13.18
N LEU A 19 2.40 -7.99 -11.89
CA LEU A 19 3.04 -8.73 -10.80
C LEU A 19 2.39 -10.08 -10.50
N ASP A 20 1.06 -10.13 -10.39
CA ASP A 20 0.39 -11.38 -10.01
C ASP A 20 0.28 -12.36 -11.19
N HIS A 21 -0.18 -11.89 -12.35
CA HIS A 21 -0.38 -12.77 -13.51
C HIS A 21 0.89 -13.03 -14.32
N GLU A 22 1.54 -12.00 -14.86
CA GLU A 22 2.69 -12.19 -15.77
C GLU A 22 3.92 -12.70 -15.02
N TYR A 23 4.31 -12.02 -13.93
CA TYR A 23 5.45 -12.43 -13.13
C TYR A 23 5.19 -13.71 -12.33
N GLY A 24 3.96 -13.94 -11.86
CA GLY A 24 3.59 -15.22 -11.23
C GLY A 24 3.74 -16.41 -12.19
N LYS A 25 3.34 -16.24 -13.45
CA LYS A 25 3.57 -17.26 -14.49
C LYS A 25 5.06 -17.47 -14.75
N LEU A 26 5.82 -16.40 -14.90
CA LEU A 26 7.27 -16.47 -15.11
C LEU A 26 7.97 -17.16 -13.94
N ALA A 27 7.58 -16.84 -12.70
CA ALA A 27 8.12 -17.46 -11.49
C ALA A 27 7.92 -18.99 -11.50
N LYS A 28 6.71 -19.44 -11.85
CA LYS A 28 6.39 -20.86 -12.00
C LYS A 28 7.23 -21.54 -13.08
N GLU A 29 7.40 -20.89 -14.24
CA GLU A 29 8.26 -21.39 -15.33
C GLU A 29 9.74 -21.51 -14.92
N LYS A 30 10.18 -20.71 -13.96
CA LYS A 30 11.54 -20.75 -13.39
C LYS A 30 11.69 -21.70 -12.20
N GLY A 31 10.65 -22.46 -11.85
CA GLY A 31 10.68 -23.41 -10.74
C GLY A 31 10.58 -22.77 -9.35
N ILE A 32 10.09 -21.53 -9.26
CA ILE A 32 9.75 -20.93 -7.97
C ILE A 32 8.45 -21.58 -7.48
N GLU A 33 8.55 -22.40 -6.45
CA GLU A 33 7.43 -23.20 -5.93
C GLU A 33 6.33 -22.33 -5.29
N GLN A 34 6.70 -21.20 -4.69
CA GLN A 34 5.77 -20.28 -4.05
C GLN A 34 6.08 -18.85 -4.47
N TYR A 35 5.09 -18.18 -5.08
CA TYR A 35 5.11 -16.78 -5.49
C TYR A 35 3.78 -16.16 -5.11
N GLU A 36 3.80 -15.09 -4.34
CA GLU A 36 2.60 -14.38 -3.89
C GLU A 36 2.84 -12.88 -3.97
N VAL A 37 1.80 -12.14 -4.34
CA VAL A 37 1.77 -10.68 -4.31
C VAL A 37 0.84 -10.28 -3.17
N MET A 38 1.33 -9.43 -2.27
CA MET A 38 0.49 -8.86 -1.21
C MET A 38 -0.60 -7.98 -1.84
N GLU A 39 -1.84 -8.16 -1.39
CA GLU A 39 -2.95 -7.26 -1.74
C GLU A 39 -2.65 -5.83 -1.30
N GLY A 40 -3.10 -4.86 -2.10
CA GLY A 40 -3.07 -3.45 -1.69
C GLY A 40 -3.77 -3.23 -0.34
N LEU A 41 -3.46 -2.13 0.32
CA LEU A 41 -4.17 -1.72 1.56
C LEU A 41 -5.66 -1.49 1.31
N ASN A 42 -6.05 -1.11 0.09
CA ASN A 42 -7.45 -1.06 -0.37
C ASN A 42 -8.39 -0.40 0.66
N ASP A 43 -9.36 -1.16 1.16
CA ASP A 43 -10.38 -0.74 2.13
C ASP A 43 -10.02 -1.07 3.58
N SER A 44 -8.73 -1.29 3.87
CA SER A 44 -8.23 -1.53 5.22
C SER A 44 -8.68 -0.46 6.21
N GLU A 45 -9.43 -0.88 7.23
CA GLU A 45 -9.89 -0.02 8.33
C GLU A 45 -8.71 0.66 9.03
N LEU A 46 -7.64 -0.10 9.32
CA LEU A 46 -6.44 0.43 9.96
C LEU A 46 -5.77 1.51 9.10
N PHE A 47 -5.75 1.35 7.78
CA PHE A 47 -5.18 2.36 6.89
C PHE A 47 -6.03 3.64 6.88
N ALA A 48 -7.36 3.50 6.80
CA ALA A 48 -8.28 4.63 6.89
C ALA A 48 -8.15 5.38 8.23
N GLU A 49 -8.08 4.66 9.35
CA GLU A 49 -7.84 5.24 10.68
C GLU A 49 -6.49 5.97 10.75
N SER A 50 -5.44 5.38 10.18
CA SER A 50 -4.11 5.99 10.16
C SER A 50 -4.11 7.31 9.37
N LEU A 51 -4.79 7.36 8.22
CA LEU A 51 -4.96 8.58 7.44
C LEU A 51 -5.73 9.66 8.23
N ALA A 52 -6.82 9.27 8.89
CA ALA A 52 -7.59 10.18 9.74
C ALA A 52 -6.73 10.76 10.88
N GLN A 53 -5.96 9.91 11.56
CA GLN A 53 -5.03 10.33 12.61
C GLN A 53 -3.98 11.32 12.08
N LEU A 54 -3.38 11.05 10.92
CA LEU A 54 -2.39 11.95 10.30
C LEU A 54 -2.99 13.33 10.00
N VAL A 55 -4.22 13.39 9.46
CA VAL A 55 -4.91 14.65 9.18
C VAL A 55 -5.23 15.41 10.48
N LEU A 56 -5.78 14.73 11.50
CA LEU A 56 -6.11 15.33 12.78
C LEU A 56 -4.87 15.88 13.50
N GLN A 57 -3.76 15.12 13.49
CA GLN A 57 -2.47 15.59 14.01
C GLN A 57 -2.00 16.85 13.28
N LYS A 58 -2.14 16.89 11.95
CA LYS A 58 -1.75 18.05 11.16
C LYS A 58 -2.58 19.30 11.48
N ILE A 59 -3.89 19.14 11.66
CA ILE A 59 -4.80 20.24 12.04
C ILE A 59 -4.48 20.72 13.47
N GLY A 60 -4.31 19.82 14.43
CA GLY A 60 -3.95 20.17 15.81
C GLY A 60 -2.59 20.87 15.94
N GLN A 61 -1.64 20.56 15.06
CA GLN A 61 -0.37 21.29 14.96
C GLN A 61 -0.52 22.71 14.38
N ASN A 62 -1.56 22.97 13.60
CA ASN A 62 -1.80 24.28 12.97
C ASN A 62 -2.38 25.30 13.99
N GLU A 63 -3.24 24.85 14.91
CA GLU A 63 -3.75 25.66 16.02
C GLU A 63 -2.61 26.19 16.91
N SER A 64 -1.59 25.35 17.14
CA SER A 64 -0.43 25.70 17.97
C SER A 64 0.55 26.68 17.30
N LYS A 65 0.52 26.82 15.97
CA LYS A 65 1.40 27.73 15.21
C LYS A 65 0.78 29.11 14.95
N SER A 66 -0.54 29.27 15.09
CA SER A 66 -1.20 30.55 14.86
C SER A 66 -1.17 31.49 16.08
N ALA A 67 -0.78 31.00 17.26
CA ALA A 67 -0.75 31.78 18.50
C ALA A 67 0.58 32.51 18.79
N THR A 68 1.46 32.68 17.80
CA THR A 68 2.79 33.32 17.99
C THR A 68 3.13 34.38 16.96
N VAL A 69 2.15 35.18 16.50
CA VAL A 69 2.45 36.42 15.76
C VAL A 69 1.70 37.58 16.41
#